data_AF-A0A4R4X9Z5-F1
#
_entry.id   AF-A0A4R4X9Z5-F1
#
_cell.length_a   1.000
_cell.length_b   1.000
_cell.length_c   1.000
_cell.angle_alpha   90.00
_cell.angle_beta   90.00
_cell.angle_gamma   90.00
#
_symmetry.space_group_name_H-M   'P 1'
#
loop_
_entity.id
_entity.type
_entity.pdbx_description
1 polymer ?
#
loop_
_entity_poly.entity_id
_entity_poly.type
_entity_poly.pdbx_seq_one_letter_code
_entity_poly.pdbx_strand_id
1 'polypeptide(L)'
;MSTTFTTTLGGPELNLHNGNARVVLELLGLPAEEPWGDAPAEDFLGRTLVAQGLLDVATDDAHGTPAFTDGRVTYGGRDPGHLARVLVQLQEIASWAHRHHADVTWD
;
A
#
# COMPACT_ATOMS: atom_id res chain seq x y z
N MET A 1 2.04 10.07 -11.79
CA MET A 1 2.86 10.19 -10.58
C MET A 1 2.65 8.92 -9.78
N SER A 2 3.70 8.38 -9.17
CA SER A 2 3.71 7.11 -8.43
C SER A 2 4.35 7.31 -7.06
N THR A 3 3.94 6.49 -6.09
CA THR A 3 4.59 6.36 -4.78
C THR A 3 5.30 5.01 -4.72
N THR A 4 6.54 4.99 -4.25
CA THR A 4 7.36 3.79 -4.14
C THR A 4 7.60 3.45 -2.68
N PHE A 5 7.19 2.26 -2.27
CA PHE A 5 7.53 1.71 -0.95
C PHE A 5 8.87 0.98 -1.05
N THR A 6 9.79 1.28 -0.14
CA THR A 6 11.12 0.65 -0.04
C THR A 6 11.59 0.68 1.42
N THR A 7 12.89 0.49 1.64
CA THR A 7 13.50 0.59 2.97
C THR A 7 14.66 1.58 2.97
N THR A 8 15.03 2.07 4.15
CA THR A 8 16.17 3.01 4.31
C THR A 8 17.52 2.45 3.88
N LEU A 9 17.65 1.13 3.73
CA LEU A 9 18.87 0.45 3.26
C LEU A 9 18.78 0.00 1.79
N GLY A 10 17.71 0.34 1.08
CA GLY A 10 17.33 -0.28 -0.19
C GLY A 10 16.78 -1.69 0.02
N GLY A 11 16.40 -2.40 -1.05
CA GLY A 11 15.88 -3.77 -0.95
C GLY A 11 14.71 -4.03 -1.88
N PRO A 12 13.73 -4.85 -1.46
CA PRO A 12 12.49 -5.03 -2.21
C PRO A 12 11.72 -3.71 -2.31
N GLU A 13 11.14 -3.47 -3.48
CA GLU A 13 10.43 -2.23 -3.78
C GLU A 13 9.06 -2.52 -4.36
N LEU A 14 8.10 -1.65 -4.04
CA LEU A 14 6.77 -1.66 -4.61
C LEU A 14 6.39 -0.27 -5.08
N ASN A 15 6.31 -0.09 -6.41
CA ASN A 15 5.81 1.12 -7.01
C ASN A 15 4.29 1.03 -7.25
N LEU A 16 3.55 2.04 -6.77
CA LEU A 16 2.11 2.16 -6.94
C LEU A 16 1.76 3.49 -7.60
N HIS A 17 0.69 3.48 -8.40
CA HIS A 17 0.05 4.73 -8.80
C HIS A 17 -0.48 5.49 -7.56
N ASN A 18 -0.34 6.83 -7.50
CA ASN A 18 -0.70 7.62 -6.32
C ASN A 18 -2.11 7.36 -5.78
N GLY A 19 -3.08 7.16 -6.67
CA GLY A 19 -4.47 6.83 -6.26
C GLY A 19 -4.57 5.51 -5.50
N ASN A 20 -3.76 4.51 -5.87
CA ASN A 20 -3.70 3.23 -5.15
C ASN A 20 -2.88 3.37 -3.87
N ALA A 21 -1.76 4.12 -3.91
CA ALA A 21 -0.95 4.39 -2.73
C ALA A 21 -1.77 5.07 -1.63
N ARG A 22 -2.62 6.04 -1.99
CA ARG A 22 -3.56 6.69 -1.05
C ARG A 22 -4.47 5.67 -0.35
N VAL A 23 -5.12 4.79 -1.10
CA VAL A 23 -6.02 3.76 -0.53
C VAL A 23 -5.25 2.80 0.37
N VAL A 24 -4.03 2.45 -0.01
CA VAL A 24 -3.15 1.60 0.79
C VAL A 24 -2.74 2.29 2.09
N LEU A 25 -2.35 3.56 2.05
CA LEU A 25 -2.03 4.35 3.25
C LEU A 25 -3.24 4.47 4.19
N GLU A 26 -4.45 4.69 3.65
CA GLU A 26 -5.69 4.68 4.45
C GLU A 26 -5.90 3.33 5.16
N LEU A 27 -5.69 2.21 4.47
CA LEU A 27 -5.81 0.87 5.04
C LEU A 27 -4.78 0.57 6.13
N LEU A 28 -3.57 1.12 5.99
CA LEU A 28 -2.52 1.02 7.00
C LEU A 28 -2.73 1.99 8.18
N GLY A 29 -3.75 2.83 8.13
CA GLY A 29 -4.00 3.87 9.14
C GLY A 29 -2.90 4.95 9.15
N LEU A 30 -2.32 5.24 7.98
CA LEU A 30 -1.30 6.26 7.77
C LEU A 30 -1.90 7.49 7.05
N PRO A 31 -1.27 8.68 7.16
CA PRO A 31 -1.76 9.90 6.50
C PRO A 31 -1.73 9.77 4.98
N ALA A 32 -2.89 9.59 4.35
CA ALA A 32 -2.98 9.35 2.91
C ALA A 32 -2.84 10.60 2.03
N GLU A 33 -2.92 11.79 2.63
CA GLU A 33 -2.67 13.08 1.98
C GLU A 33 -1.17 13.40 1.86
N GLU A 34 -0.32 12.65 2.56
CA GLU A 34 1.13 12.77 2.55
C GLU A 34 1.72 11.58 1.76
N PRO A 35 1.96 11.73 0.44
CA PRO A 35 2.46 10.63 -0.39
C PRO A 35 3.93 10.30 -0.14
N TRP A 36 4.51 10.79 0.97
CA TRP A 36 5.84 10.46 1.44
C TRP A 36 5.83 10.20 2.95
N GLY A 37 6.80 9.44 3.45
CA GLY A 37 6.97 9.21 4.87
C GLY A 37 7.82 7.98 5.18
N ASP A 38 7.94 7.70 6.47
CA ASP A 38 8.66 6.54 6.99
C ASP A 38 7.98 5.99 8.24
N ALA A 39 8.25 4.71 8.52
CA ALA A 39 7.84 4.07 9.75
C ALA A 39 8.83 2.97 10.16
N PRO A 40 9.02 2.75 11.47
CA PRO A 40 9.77 1.60 11.96
C PRO A 40 9.20 0.29 11.41
N ALA A 41 10.08 -0.64 11.01
CA ALA A 41 9.63 -1.87 10.35
C ALA A 41 8.64 -2.70 11.19
N GLU A 42 8.77 -2.70 12.52
CA GLU A 42 7.84 -3.40 13.41
C GLU A 42 6.43 -2.78 13.37
N ASP A 43 6.32 -1.45 13.42
CA ASP A 43 5.05 -0.73 13.32
C ASP A 43 4.41 -0.95 11.94
N PHE A 44 5.20 -0.80 10.87
CA PHE A 44 4.70 -0.99 9.50
C PHE A 44 4.24 -2.44 9.25
N LEU A 45 4.98 -3.43 9.76
CA LEU A 45 4.59 -4.84 9.69
C LEU A 45 3.28 -5.10 10.46
N GLY A 46 3.16 -4.56 11.67
CA GLY A 46 1.93 -4.66 12.48
C GLY A 46 0.71 -4.09 11.75
N ARG A 47 0.84 -2.89 11.19
CA ARG A 47 -0.21 -2.26 10.37
C ARG A 47 -0.59 -3.08 9.16
N THR A 48 0.41 -3.63 8.46
CA THR A 48 0.18 -4.47 7.27
C THR A 48 -0.59 -5.73 7.61
N LEU A 49 -0.23 -6.41 8.70
CA LEU A 49 -0.92 -7.63 9.15
C LEU A 49 -2.36 -7.34 9.62
N VAL A 50 -2.58 -6.22 10.31
CA VAL A 50 -3.93 -5.77 10.69
C VAL A 50 -4.76 -5.46 9.44
N ALA A 51 -4.20 -4.74 8.47
CA ALA A 51 -4.88 -4.43 7.21
C ALA A 51 -5.25 -5.69 6.43
N GLN A 52 -4.38 -6.70 6.38
CA GLN A 52 -4.70 -8.00 5.79
C GLN A 52 -5.87 -8.70 6.49
N GLY A 53 -5.86 -8.72 7.83
CA GLY A 53 -6.92 -9.37 8.62
C GLY A 53 -8.28 -8.67 8.54
N LEU A 54 -8.30 -7.38 8.19
CA LEU A 54 -9.52 -6.57 8.07
C LEU A 54 -9.94 -6.31 6.62
N LEU A 55 -9.21 -6.84 5.63
CA LEU A 55 -9.38 -6.44 4.22
C LEU A 55 -10.83 -6.60 3.72
N ASP A 56 -11.45 -7.75 4.01
CA ASP A 56 -12.82 -8.08 3.57
C ASP A 56 -13.90 -7.27 4.33
N VAL A 57 -13.55 -6.67 5.47
CA VAL A 57 -14.44 -5.83 6.27
C VAL A 57 -14.28 -4.36 5.88
N ALA A 58 -13.05 -3.92 5.63
CA ALA A 58 -12.71 -2.55 5.31
C ALA A 58 -12.93 -2.21 3.83
N THR A 59 -12.97 -3.21 2.95
CA THR A 59 -13.01 -3.00 1.50
C THR A 59 -13.83 -4.09 0.78
N ASP A 60 -14.17 -3.81 -0.48
CA ASP A 60 -14.69 -4.82 -1.42
C ASP A 60 -13.63 -5.19 -2.47
N ASP A 61 -12.42 -5.59 -2.02
CA ASP A 61 -11.33 -5.94 -2.93
C ASP A 61 -11.66 -7.17 -3.80
N ALA A 62 -12.57 -8.04 -3.35
CA ALA A 62 -13.00 -9.23 -4.09
C ALA A 62 -13.71 -8.91 -5.42
N HIS A 63 -14.41 -7.77 -5.52
CA HIS A 63 -15.05 -7.33 -6.75
C HIS A 63 -14.25 -6.24 -7.48
N GLY A 64 -13.23 -5.68 -6.85
CA GLY A 64 -12.41 -4.61 -7.41
C GLY A 64 -13.20 -3.31 -7.58
N THR A 65 -12.73 -2.44 -8.47
CA THR A 65 -13.42 -1.19 -8.80
C THR A 65 -13.38 -0.99 -10.31
N PRO A 66 -14.52 -0.86 -11.01
CA PRO A 66 -14.52 -0.67 -12.45
C PRO A 66 -13.93 0.71 -12.80
N ALA A 67 -13.22 0.76 -13.93
CA ALA A 67 -12.86 2.04 -14.52
C ALA A 67 -14.13 2.77 -15.00
N PHE A 68 -14.16 4.09 -14.88
CA PHE A 68 -15.26 4.89 -15.40
C PHE A 68 -14.76 6.23 -15.95
N THR A 69 -15.55 6.82 -16.86
CA THR A 69 -15.26 8.12 -17.45
C THR A 69 -16.34 9.11 -17.03
N ASP A 70 -15.91 10.24 -16.47
CA ASP A 70 -16.76 11.40 -16.19
C ASP A 70 -16.34 12.57 -17.08
N GLY A 71 -17.16 12.85 -18.09
CA GLY A 71 -16.87 13.85 -19.12
C GLY A 71 -15.57 13.55 -19.88
N ARG A 72 -14.51 14.32 -19.60
CA ARG A 72 -13.18 14.18 -20.21
C ARG A 72 -12.16 13.47 -19.30
N VAL A 73 -12.56 13.11 -18.09
CA VAL A 73 -11.67 12.49 -17.09
C VAL A 73 -11.98 11.01 -17.02
N THR A 74 -10.96 10.16 -17.15
CA THR A 74 -11.09 8.71 -16.95
C THR A 74 -10.44 8.34 -15.63
N TYR A 75 -11.22 7.75 -14.75
CA TYR A 75 -10.77 7.17 -13.50
C TYR A 75 -10.44 5.71 -13.76
N GLY A 76 -9.18 5.35 -13.52
CA GLY A 76 -8.71 3.97 -13.63
C GLY A 76 -9.45 3.07 -12.64
N GLY A 77 -9.70 1.83 -13.07
CA GLY A 77 -10.23 0.80 -12.20
C GLY A 77 -9.12 0.14 -11.37
N ARG A 78 -9.56 -0.78 -10.52
CA ARG A 78 -8.70 -1.68 -9.74
C ARG A 78 -9.21 -3.11 -9.93
N ASP A 79 -8.32 -4.02 -10.31
CA ASP A 79 -8.69 -5.41 -10.49
C ASP A 79 -9.07 -6.07 -9.15
N PRO A 80 -9.94 -7.10 -9.18
CA PRO A 80 -10.18 -7.97 -8.04
C PRO A 80 -8.88 -8.50 -7.40
N GLY A 81 -8.83 -8.48 -6.07
CA GLY A 81 -7.72 -8.96 -5.27
C GLY A 81 -6.45 -8.09 -5.34
N HIS A 82 -6.53 -6.89 -5.89
CA HIS A 82 -5.36 -6.02 -6.03
C HIS A 82 -4.80 -5.60 -4.68
N LEU A 83 -5.65 -5.17 -3.74
CA LEU A 83 -5.19 -4.76 -2.42
C LEU A 83 -4.61 -5.93 -1.64
N ALA A 84 -5.21 -7.13 -1.75
CA ALA A 84 -4.65 -8.34 -1.16
C ALA A 84 -3.21 -8.61 -1.67
N ARG A 85 -2.99 -8.53 -2.99
CA ARG A 85 -1.64 -8.70 -3.58
C ARG A 85 -0.65 -7.64 -3.11
N VAL A 86 -1.10 -6.39 -3.02
CA VAL A 86 -0.27 -5.28 -2.55
C VAL A 86 0.12 -5.46 -1.09
N LEU A 87 -0.83 -5.84 -0.22
CA LEU A 87 -0.56 -6.05 1.20
C LEU A 87 0.42 -7.22 1.45
N VAL A 88 0.40 -8.26 0.60
CA VAL A 88 1.42 -9.34 0.67
C VAL A 88 2.81 -8.80 0.32
N GLN A 89 2.94 -8.00 -0.74
CA GLN A 89 4.22 -7.39 -1.11
C GLN A 89 4.74 -6.41 -0.05
N LEU A 90 3.85 -5.62 0.56
CA LEU A 90 4.21 -4.76 1.69
C LEU A 90 4.66 -5.56 2.91
N GLN A 91 4.04 -6.72 3.18
CA GLN A 91 4.50 -7.62 4.23
C GLN A 91 5.90 -8.15 3.94
N GLU A 92 6.22 -8.46 2.68
CA GLU A 92 7.58 -8.87 2.28
C GLU A 92 8.61 -7.75 2.52
N ILE A 93 8.29 -6.51 2.12
CA ILE A 93 9.13 -5.33 2.38
C ILE A 93 9.34 -5.14 3.88
N ALA A 94 8.26 -5.12 4.67
CA ALA A 94 8.32 -4.90 6.11
C ALA A 94 9.07 -6.02 6.85
N SER A 95 8.87 -7.27 6.44
CA SER A 95 9.58 -8.42 7.00
C SER A 95 11.07 -8.41 6.63
N TRP A 96 11.42 -7.91 5.44
CA TRP A 96 12.80 -7.67 5.07
C TRP A 96 13.41 -6.56 5.93
N ALA A 97 12.73 -5.43 6.05
CA ALA A 97 13.20 -4.28 6.84
C ALA A 97 13.43 -4.65 8.30
N HIS A 98 12.49 -5.39 8.90
CA HIS A 98 12.58 -5.85 10.28
C HIS A 98 13.82 -6.74 10.51
N ARG A 99 14.11 -7.68 9.61
CA ARG A 99 15.30 -8.56 9.71
C ARG A 99 16.62 -7.83 9.57
N HIS A 100 16.64 -6.70 8.86
CA HIS A 100 17.84 -5.92 8.59
C HIS A 100 17.95 -4.67 9.47
N HIS A 101 17.03 -4.49 10.42
CA HIS A 101 16.95 -3.30 11.27
C HIS A 101 16.89 -1.99 10.46
N ALA A 102 16.15 -2.02 9.36
CA ALA A 102 15.84 -0.87 8.52
C ALA A 102 14.42 -0.38 8.78
N ASP A 103 14.13 0.86 8.38
CA ASP A 103 12.78 1.42 8.40
C ASP A 103 12.16 1.29 7.01
N VAL A 104 10.82 1.26 6.94
CA VAL A 104 10.08 1.29 5.67
C VAL A 104 9.84 2.74 5.30
N THR A 105 10.11 3.11 4.04
CA THR A 105 9.92 4.46 3.51
C THR A 105 9.01 4.43 2.30
N TRP A 106 8.30 5.53 2.05
CA TRP A 106 7.55 5.75 0.83
C TRP A 106 7.73 7.18 0.33
N ASP A 107 7.80 7.38 -0.98
CA ASP A 107 7.85 8.69 -1.66
C ASP A 107 7.45 8.63 -3.15
#